data_AF-A0A915YUY1-F1
#
_entry.id   AF-A0A915YUY1-F1
#
_cell.length_a   1.000
_cell.length_b   1.000
_cell.length_c   1.000
_cell.angle_alpha   90.00
_cell.angle_beta   90.00
_cell.angle_gamma   90.00
#
_symmetry.space_group_name_H-M   'P 1'
#
loop_
_entity.id
_entity.type
_entity.pdbx_description
1 polymer ?
#
loop_
_entity_poly.entity_id
_entity_poly.type
_entity_poly.pdbx_seq_one_letter_code
_entity_poly.pdbx_strand_id
1 'polypeptide(L)'
;MSHYTELSLQEKGKILVYMENFNSAQIARKMGHDPITIRRFIDKYKKTGKTENLPCSGQQSALNDNEKNALINETLYDVGIHSHVATKKPFISKRHASARISWCEKTARDWAQVIFSDELSIEIGKQS
;
A
#
# COMPACT_ATOMS: atom_id res chain seq x y z
N MET A 1 -37.59 -14.06 1.15
CA MET A 1 -36.28 -14.32 1.79
C MET A 1 -36.45 -14.15 3.30
N SER A 2 -36.02 -15.13 4.10
CA SER A 2 -35.87 -14.93 5.55
C SER A 2 -34.73 -13.94 5.78
N HIS A 3 -34.98 -12.85 6.50
CA HIS A 3 -33.94 -11.91 6.90
C HIS A 3 -33.14 -12.57 8.04
N TYR A 4 -31.89 -12.94 7.77
CA TYR A 4 -30.97 -13.38 8.81
C TYR A 4 -30.59 -12.17 9.67
N THR A 5 -30.94 -12.21 10.95
CA THR A 5 -30.50 -11.22 11.94
C THR A 5 -29.23 -11.72 12.62
N GLU A 6 -28.14 -10.97 12.51
CA GLU A 6 -26.92 -11.27 13.24
C GLU A 6 -27.10 -11.03 14.74
N LEU A 7 -26.48 -11.87 15.57
CA LEU A 7 -26.43 -11.63 17.02
C LEU A 7 -25.56 -10.41 17.31
N SER A 8 -26.13 -9.44 18.03
CA SER A 8 -25.40 -8.28 18.52
C SER A 8 -24.33 -8.68 19.54
N LEU A 9 -23.35 -7.79 19.77
CA LEU A 9 -22.28 -8.01 20.74
C LEU A 9 -22.82 -8.24 22.16
N GLN A 10 -23.89 -7.53 22.52
CA GLN A 10 -24.56 -7.66 23.83
C GLN A 10 -25.21 -9.03 24.00
N GLU A 11 -25.89 -9.53 22.96
CA GLU A 11 -26.50 -10.86 22.97
C GLU A 11 -25.43 -11.95 23.07
N LYS A 12 -24.34 -11.81 22.31
CA LYS A 12 -23.18 -12.72 22.39
C LYS A 12 -22.57 -12.76 23.80
N GLY A 13 -22.43 -11.60 24.45
CA GLY A 13 -21.96 -11.51 25.84
C GLY A 13 -22.90 -12.19 26.84
N LYS A 14 -24.22 -11.96 26.70
CA LYS A 14 -25.24 -12.65 27.54
C LYS A 14 -25.18 -14.17 27.39
N ILE A 15 -25.00 -14.67 26.17
CA ILE A 15 -24.88 -16.11 25.92
C ILE A 15 -23.64 -16.69 26.61
N LEU A 16 -22.52 -15.96 26.60
CA LEU A 16 -21.30 -16.38 27.30
C LEU A 16 -21.54 -16.59 28.80
N VAL A 17 -22.20 -15.61 29.45
CA VAL A 17 -22.53 -15.68 30.88
C VAL A 17 -23.50 -16.81 31.18
N TYR A 18 -24.51 -17.01 30.32
CA TYR A 18 -25.48 -18.10 30.53
C TYR A 18 -24.89 -19.49 30.26
N MET A 19 -23.83 -19.61 29.46
CA MET A 19 -23.19 -20.89 29.14
C MET A 19 -22.64 -21.60 30.38
N GLU A 20 -22.29 -20.87 31.44
CA GLU A 20 -21.79 -21.45 32.69
C GLU A 20 -22.87 -22.23 33.46
N ASN A 21 -24.13 -21.83 33.31
CA ASN A 21 -25.22 -22.28 34.19
C ASN A 21 -26.39 -22.95 33.45
N PHE A 22 -26.49 -22.79 32.13
CA PHE A 22 -27.64 -23.24 31.34
C PHE A 22 -27.20 -23.96 30.06
N ASN A 23 -28.01 -24.93 29.62
CA ASN A 23 -27.81 -25.58 28.33
C ASN A 23 -28.32 -24.67 27.19
N SER A 24 -27.72 -24.79 26.01
CA SER A 24 -28.05 -24.08 24.76
C SER A 24 -29.55 -23.91 24.49
N ALA A 25 -30.36 -24.97 24.66
CA ALA A 25 -31.81 -24.91 24.49
C ALA A 25 -32.54 -24.04 25.53
N GLN A 26 -32.06 -24.02 26.78
CA GLN A 26 -32.60 -23.15 27.84
C GLN A 26 -32.25 -21.69 27.56
N ILE A 27 -31.02 -21.44 27.12
CA ILE A 27 -30.55 -20.10 26.73
C ILE A 27 -31.38 -19.54 25.58
N ALA A 28 -31.62 -20.34 24.55
CA ALA A 28 -32.46 -19.99 23.40
C ALA A 28 -33.88 -19.58 23.82
N ARG A 29 -34.56 -20.39 24.65
CA ARG A 29 -35.89 -20.07 25.17
C ARG A 29 -35.93 -18.77 25.97
N LYS A 30 -34.88 -18.50 26.75
CA LYS A 30 -34.77 -17.31 27.60
C LYS A 30 -34.51 -16.03 26.80
N MET A 31 -33.78 -16.15 25.70
CA MET A 31 -33.40 -15.03 24.84
C MET A 31 -34.35 -14.83 23.64
N GLY A 32 -35.26 -15.77 23.37
CA GLY A 32 -36.16 -15.73 22.21
C GLY A 32 -35.47 -16.03 20.87
N HIS A 33 -34.37 -16.78 20.89
CA HIS A 33 -33.57 -17.12 19.71
C HIS A 33 -33.70 -18.59 19.32
N ASP A 34 -33.38 -18.91 18.08
CA ASP A 34 -33.36 -20.30 17.60
C ASP A 34 -32.28 -21.13 18.33
N PRO A 35 -32.61 -22.34 18.84
CA PRO A 35 -31.66 -23.20 19.55
C PRO A 35 -30.41 -23.59 18.73
N ILE A 36 -30.53 -23.72 17.41
CA ILE A 36 -29.42 -24.05 16.52
C ILE A 36 -28.44 -22.88 16.45
N THR A 37 -28.96 -21.65 16.39
CA THR A 37 -28.12 -20.44 16.39
C THR A 37 -27.26 -20.34 17.65
N ILE A 38 -27.86 -20.54 18.83
CA ILE A 38 -27.14 -20.53 20.12
C ILE A 38 -26.10 -21.65 20.15
N ARG A 39 -26.47 -22.87 19.74
CA ARG A 39 -25.54 -24.01 19.68
C ARG A 39 -24.35 -23.73 18.77
N ARG A 40 -24.59 -23.27 17.52
CA ARG A 40 -23.53 -22.93 16.56
C ARG A 40 -22.59 -21.85 17.09
N PHE A 41 -23.13 -20.85 17.78
CA PHE A 41 -22.33 -19.81 18.42
C PHE A 41 -21.43 -20.39 19.53
N ILE A 42 -21.98 -21.22 20.43
CA ILE A 42 -21.23 -21.86 21.53
C ILE A 42 -20.13 -22.77 20.96
N ASP A 43 -20.43 -23.58 19.96
CA ASP A 43 -19.46 -24.48 19.32
C ASP A 43 -18.33 -23.69 18.65
N LYS A 44 -18.66 -22.59 17.96
CA LYS A 44 -17.67 -21.64 17.40
C LYS A 44 -16.80 -21.04 18.50
N TYR A 45 -17.40 -20.58 19.60
CA TYR A 45 -16.68 -19.97 20.71
C TYR A 45 -15.73 -20.96 21.39
N LYS A 46 -16.17 -22.20 21.63
CA LYS A 46 -15.30 -23.25 22.19
C LYS A 46 -14.11 -23.59 21.29
N LYS A 47 -14.27 -23.47 19.97
CA LYS A 47 -13.21 -23.74 19.00
C LYS A 47 -12.22 -22.59 18.83
N THR A 48 -12.69 -21.35 18.80
CA THR A 48 -11.89 -20.18 18.40
C THR A 48 -11.58 -19.22 19.56
N GLY A 49 -12.36 -19.25 20.64
CA GLY A 49 -12.26 -18.33 21.78
C GLY A 49 -12.69 -16.88 21.47
N LYS A 50 -13.23 -16.62 20.28
CA LYS A 50 -13.62 -15.28 19.81
C LYS A 50 -15.13 -15.18 19.63
N THR A 51 -15.71 -14.06 20.07
CA THR A 51 -17.13 -13.73 19.89
C THR A 51 -17.40 -12.98 18.57
N GLU A 52 -16.37 -12.34 18.03
CA GLU A 52 -16.42 -11.58 16.80
C GLU A 52 -16.63 -12.48 15.57
N ASN A 53 -17.30 -11.93 14.56
CA ASN A 53 -17.34 -12.57 13.25
C ASN A 53 -16.00 -12.32 12.58
N LEU A 54 -15.42 -13.38 12.02
CA LEU A 54 -14.22 -13.19 11.20
C LEU A 54 -14.63 -12.37 9.97
N PRO A 55 -13.78 -11.43 9.52
CA PRO A 55 -14.01 -10.80 8.23
C PRO A 55 -14.14 -11.93 7.20
N CYS A 56 -15.16 -11.85 6.35
CA CYS A 56 -15.26 -12.75 5.22
C CYS A 56 -13.94 -12.68 4.45
N SER A 57 -13.44 -13.81 3.95
CA SER A 57 -12.38 -13.79 2.94
C SER A 57 -12.90 -12.92 1.81
N GLY A 58 -12.34 -11.72 1.66
CA GLY A 58 -12.74 -10.81 0.60
C GLY A 58 -12.57 -11.47 -0.77
N GLN A 59 -13.16 -10.87 -1.78
CA GLN A 59 -12.92 -11.31 -3.15
C GLN A 59 -11.43 -11.18 -3.45
N GLN A 60 -10.81 -12.27 -3.90
CA GLN A 60 -9.43 -12.23 -4.36
C GLN A 60 -9.36 -11.33 -5.59
N SER A 61 -8.35 -10.46 -5.63
CA SER A 61 -8.07 -9.62 -6.80
C SER A 61 -7.86 -10.50 -8.03
N ALA A 62 -8.52 -10.17 -9.13
CA ALA A 62 -8.35 -10.89 -10.39
C ALA A 62 -6.92 -10.74 -10.95
N LEU A 63 -6.23 -9.65 -10.59
CA LEU A 63 -4.87 -9.35 -11.04
C LEU A 63 -3.87 -9.43 -9.89
N ASN A 64 -2.68 -9.97 -10.20
CA ASN A 64 -1.51 -9.87 -9.35
C ASN A 64 -0.82 -8.49 -9.50
N ASP A 65 0.15 -8.19 -8.63
CA ASP A 65 0.76 -6.86 -8.61
C ASP A 65 1.65 -6.58 -9.82
N ASN A 66 2.23 -7.61 -10.44
CA ASN A 66 3.00 -7.46 -11.68
C ASN A 66 2.10 -7.12 -12.87
N GLU A 67 0.93 -7.74 -12.96
CA GLU A 67 -0.08 -7.47 -13.98
C GLU A 67 -0.63 -6.05 -13.85
N LYS A 68 -0.88 -5.59 -12.61
CA LYS A 68 -1.26 -4.18 -12.37
C LYS A 68 -0.17 -3.23 -12.81
N ASN A 69 1.09 -3.50 -12.46
CA ASN A 69 2.22 -2.65 -12.87
C ASN A 69 2.42 -2.64 -14.39
N ALA A 70 2.23 -3.78 -15.06
CA ALA A 70 2.28 -3.86 -16.51
C ALA A 70 1.19 -3.00 -17.16
N LEU A 71 -0.05 -3.11 -16.67
CA LEU A 71 -1.17 -2.30 -17.14
C LEU A 71 -0.93 -0.79 -16.90
N ILE A 72 -0.43 -0.42 -15.73
CA ILE A 72 -0.08 0.97 -15.42
C ILE A 72 1.00 1.47 -16.38
N ASN A 73 2.05 0.69 -16.63
CA ASN A 73 3.10 1.09 -17.57
C ASN A 73 2.55 1.24 -18.99
N GLU A 74 1.76 0.29 -19.48
CA GLU A 74 1.13 0.35 -20.82
C GLU A 74 0.28 1.62 -20.97
N THR A 75 -0.60 1.91 -20.01
CA THR A 75 -1.42 3.12 -20.04
C THR A 75 -0.59 4.41 -20.00
N LEU A 76 0.54 4.42 -19.28
CA LEU A 76 1.48 5.54 -19.27
C LEU A 76 2.20 5.71 -20.61
N TYR A 77 2.58 4.61 -21.27
CA TYR A 77 3.19 4.63 -22.60
C TYR A 77 2.22 5.17 -23.66
N ASP A 78 0.94 4.77 -23.60
CA ASP A 78 -0.08 5.22 -24.56
C ASP A 78 -0.30 6.75 -24.50
N VAL A 79 -0.16 7.35 -23.30
CA VAL A 79 -0.22 8.82 -23.13
C VAL A 79 1.13 9.50 -23.38
N GLY A 80 2.15 8.76 -23.80
CA GLY A 80 3.48 9.27 -24.14
C GLY A 80 4.41 9.51 -22.95
N ILE A 81 4.09 9.01 -21.76
CA ILE A 81 4.92 9.14 -20.57
C ILE A 81 5.88 7.94 -20.48
N HIS A 82 7.17 8.24 -20.65
CA HIS A 82 8.24 7.24 -20.66
C HIS A 82 9.07 7.33 -19.38
N SER A 83 9.57 6.20 -18.89
CA SER A 83 10.50 6.17 -17.76
C SER A 83 11.94 6.38 -18.25
N HIS A 84 12.67 7.25 -17.56
CA HIS A 84 14.08 7.53 -17.85
C HIS A 84 14.91 7.60 -16.56
N VAL A 85 16.18 7.20 -16.64
CA VAL A 85 17.12 7.35 -15.53
C VAL A 85 17.67 8.77 -15.51
N ALA A 86 17.59 9.43 -14.34
CA ALA A 86 18.12 10.78 -14.17
C ALA A 86 19.65 10.80 -14.34
N THR A 87 20.15 11.71 -15.18
CA THR A 87 21.60 11.95 -15.34
C THR A 87 22.21 12.52 -14.06
N LYS A 88 23.40 12.03 -13.66
CA LYS A 88 24.15 12.58 -12.52
C LYS A 88 24.61 14.01 -12.86
N LYS A 89 24.02 15.00 -12.18
CA LYS A 89 24.41 16.42 -12.31
C LYS A 89 25.09 16.90 -11.03
N PRO A 90 26.17 17.71 -11.13
CA PRO A 90 26.76 18.31 -9.94
C PRO A 90 25.76 19.26 -9.28
N PHE A 91 25.79 19.32 -7.95
CA PHE A 91 24.91 20.21 -7.19
C PHE A 91 25.34 21.67 -7.40
N ILE A 92 24.37 22.53 -7.76
CA ILE A 92 24.60 23.96 -8.03
C ILE A 92 23.73 24.77 -7.08
N SER A 93 24.34 25.66 -6.29
CA SER A 93 23.60 26.58 -5.44
C SER A 93 22.94 27.69 -6.28
N LYS A 94 21.88 28.32 -5.75
CA LYS A 94 21.17 29.42 -6.42
C LYS A 94 22.12 30.54 -6.86
N ARG A 95 23.09 30.89 -5.99
CA ARG A 95 24.13 31.90 -6.29
C ARG A 95 24.97 31.50 -7.50
N HIS A 96 25.42 30.25 -7.58
CA HIS A 96 26.24 29.77 -8.70
C HIS A 96 25.43 29.68 -10.01
N ALA A 97 24.15 29.31 -9.94
CA ALA A 97 23.26 29.32 -11.11
C ALA A 97 23.11 30.74 -11.69
N SER A 98 22.82 31.74 -10.84
CA SER A 98 22.69 33.14 -11.28
C SER A 98 23.99 33.70 -11.85
N ALA A 99 25.14 33.36 -11.24
CA ALA A 99 26.45 33.77 -11.75
C ALA A 99 26.73 33.18 -13.15
N ARG A 100 26.38 31.90 -13.38
CA ARG A 100 26.50 31.26 -14.69
C ARG A 100 25.63 31.93 -15.75
N ILE A 101 24.37 32.21 -15.45
CA ILE A 101 23.46 32.91 -16.38
C ILE A 101 24.00 34.31 -16.71
N SER A 102 24.37 35.10 -15.69
CA SER A 102 24.92 36.45 -15.92
C SER A 102 26.21 36.43 -16.73
N TRP A 103 27.07 35.42 -16.56
CA TRP A 103 28.29 35.27 -17.36
C TRP A 103 27.99 34.95 -18.82
N CYS A 104 27.01 34.08 -19.09
CA CYS A 104 26.57 33.77 -20.45
C CYS A 104 25.97 35.00 -21.15
N GLU A 105 25.07 35.73 -20.48
CA GLU A 105 24.36 36.88 -21.06
C GLU A 105 25.28 38.06 -21.37
N LYS A 106 26.26 38.34 -20.50
CA LYS A 106 27.15 39.49 -20.65
C LYS A 106 28.14 39.38 -21.80
N THR A 107 28.21 38.23 -22.47
CA THR A 107 29.34 37.95 -23.34
C THR A 107 28.97 37.63 -24.78
N ALA A 108 29.10 38.63 -25.66
CA ALA A 108 29.41 38.41 -27.07
C ALA A 108 30.95 38.29 -27.19
N ARG A 109 31.49 37.06 -27.09
CA ARG A 109 32.92 36.78 -27.24
C ARG A 109 33.19 36.34 -28.68
N ASP A 110 34.26 36.86 -29.26
CA ASP A 110 34.87 36.23 -30.44
C ASP A 110 35.64 34.99 -29.97
N TRP A 111 35.03 33.83 -30.17
CA TRP A 111 35.58 32.54 -29.74
C TRP A 111 36.87 32.18 -30.48
N ALA A 112 37.18 32.81 -31.63
CA ALA A 112 38.42 32.58 -32.36
C ALA A 112 39.67 33.03 -31.59
N GLN A 113 39.51 33.92 -30.60
CA GLN A 113 40.61 34.47 -29.81
C GLN A 113 40.74 33.82 -28.42
N VAL A 114 39.94 32.80 -28.10
CA VAL A 114 39.90 32.20 -26.75
C VAL A 114 40.49 30.80 -26.76
N ILE A 115 41.46 30.55 -25.89
CA ILE A 115 42.01 29.21 -25.61
C ILE A 115 41.51 28.76 -24.24
N PHE A 116 40.98 27.54 -24.16
CA PHE A 116 40.57 26.91 -22.90
C PHE A 116 41.61 25.88 -22.47
N SER A 117 41.88 25.83 -21.17
CA SER A 117 42.73 24.81 -20.54
C SER A 117 42.04 24.36 -19.25
N ASP A 118 42.07 23.07 -18.98
CA ASP A 118 41.59 22.46 -17.73
C ASP A 118 42.51 21.28 -17.37
N GLU A 119 42.54 20.92 -16.09
CA GLU A 119 43.36 19.83 -15.58
C GLU A 119 42.52 18.56 -15.43
N LEU A 120 43.03 17.45 -15.95
CA LEU A 120 42.39 16.13 -15.81
C LEU A 120 43.35 15.16 -15.11
N SER A 121 42.83 14.42 -14.13
CA SER A 121 43.54 13.29 -13.54
C SER A 121 43.44 12.06 -14.43
N ILE A 122 44.59 11.47 -14.78
CA ILE A 122 44.68 10.24 -15.57
C ILE A 122 45.14 9.11 -14.66
N GLU A 123 44.32 8.08 -14.51
CA GLU A 123 44.67 6.87 -13.77
C GLU A 123 45.20 5.80 -14.74
N ILE A 124 46.40 5.28 -14.49
CA ILE A 124 46.99 4.18 -15.28
C ILE A 124 46.79 2.86 -14.51
N GLY A 125 46.12 1.88 -15.12
CA GLY A 125 46.08 0.50 -14.60
C GLY A 125 44.79 0.01 -13.92
N LYS A 126 43.62 0.57 -14.25
CA LYS A 126 42.33 -0.01 -13.81
C LYS A 126 42.06 -1.32 -14.57
N GLN A 127 42.09 -2.46 -13.89
CA GLN A 127 41.55 -3.71 -14.46
C GLN A 127 40.03 -3.54 -14.61
N SER A 128 39.54 -3.77 -15.82
CA SER A 128 38.10 -3.67 -16.18
C SER A 128 37.24 -4.65 -15.41
#